data_AF-A0A9N7UVN9-F1
#
_entry.id   AF-A0A9N7UVN9-F1
#
_cell.length_a   1.000
_cell.length_b   1.000
_cell.length_c   1.000
_cell.angle_alpha   90.00
_cell.angle_beta   90.00
_cell.angle_gamma   90.00
#
_symmetry.space_group_name_H-M   'P 1'
#
loop_
_entity.id
_entity.type
_entity.pdbx_description
1 polymer ?
#
loop_
_entity_poly.entity_id
_entity_poly.type
_entity_poly.pdbx_seq_one_letter_code
_entity_poly.pdbx_strand_id
1 'polypeptide(L)'
;MSQSNTSLLDEVAQWSPETCRQELKALKSESWDDHIRILKIITDMFLPHLALSELEDECFSKILPQAVAVFDSMMKEISGQVGELSSQNTELCALLRKILQAMIQIIDTLSTCVRHVGSFEEPPDLESIRSLPTCILKILRETFQHCKESEVVYCGRLSLVADLLQGLFKEAYSLQKGLLELLDRVSLDSTASKEEVSDIVTVIHNLLDICSIIANLDIALHANTWKFLIKQSLKYRPLVEEHLHHGDISTTLCDNLLTSCQNSVELAEQIKQAGLQEATQSPEYKLFQKSAKMCKFFANTLVHYIKEFKFFLTKYCSCFHQLYLQIISKFPPSLCAPSLPKALSEELNAVALVPMDALLLQLLPLRPFTEVLLQHDLRLSPEHELPHCLLLVNVLGQLASQPEEVLQLWYTGSQFSEETPRLPLFKALFTSFRRCYTERKAPVLLPGVMMRGQAQVQVSLHHHVCVHLCASVSALPPVYFAKLEHCLVDAVLQADTQTALLATDVWCFTARYGTAELCLHHVLLIAQL
;
A
#
# COMPACT_ATOMS: atom_id res chain seq x y z
N MET A 1 -0.69 -49.27 21.29
CA MET A 1 0.01 -49.62 20.03
C MET A 1 1.22 -48.71 19.78
N SER A 2 1.99 -48.36 20.83
CA SER A 2 3.02 -47.33 20.78
C SER A 2 4.46 -47.85 20.64
N GLN A 3 4.68 -49.17 20.57
CA GLN A 3 6.03 -49.75 20.53
C GLN A 3 6.59 -49.96 19.12
N SER A 4 5.76 -50.04 18.07
CA SER A 4 6.22 -50.27 16.69
C SER A 4 6.68 -49.00 15.96
N ASN A 5 6.10 -47.84 16.29
CA ASN A 5 6.50 -46.58 15.66
C ASN A 5 7.84 -46.06 16.21
N THR A 6 8.13 -46.27 17.49
CA THR A 6 9.42 -45.88 18.09
C THR A 6 10.58 -46.66 17.51
N SER A 7 10.43 -47.96 17.25
CA SER A 7 11.49 -48.77 16.64
C SER A 7 11.79 -48.34 15.20
N LEU A 8 10.76 -47.95 14.44
CA LEU A 8 10.92 -47.40 13.08
C LEU A 8 11.63 -46.04 13.10
N LEU A 9 11.36 -45.18 14.08
CA LEU A 9 12.03 -43.87 14.20
C LEU A 9 13.50 -44.00 14.59
N ASP A 10 13.83 -44.92 15.48
CA ASP A 10 15.22 -45.23 15.85
C ASP A 10 15.98 -45.85 14.67
N GLU A 11 15.29 -46.61 13.81
CA GLU A 11 15.83 -47.17 12.57
C GLU A 11 16.07 -46.08 11.51
N VAL A 12 15.12 -45.14 11.34
CA VAL A 12 15.25 -43.98 10.44
C VAL A 12 16.43 -43.10 10.82
N ALA A 13 16.70 -42.92 12.11
CA ALA A 13 17.87 -42.18 12.59
C ALA A 13 19.21 -42.86 12.23
N GLN A 14 19.20 -44.15 11.90
CA GLN A 14 20.38 -44.93 11.49
C GLN A 14 20.45 -45.16 9.98
N TRP A 15 19.51 -44.63 9.19
CA TRP A 15 19.50 -44.83 7.74
C TRP A 15 20.72 -44.19 7.07
N SER A 16 21.28 -44.89 6.09
CA SER A 16 22.26 -44.28 5.18
C SER A 16 21.54 -43.29 4.25
N PRO A 17 22.27 -42.33 3.65
CA PRO A 17 21.71 -41.42 2.67
C PRO A 17 21.01 -42.13 1.50
N GLU A 18 21.51 -43.29 1.05
CA GLU A 18 20.86 -44.06 -0.01
C GLU A 18 19.55 -44.71 0.44
N THR A 19 19.50 -45.24 1.67
CA THR A 19 18.28 -45.83 2.24
C THR A 19 17.21 -44.76 2.43
N CYS A 20 17.60 -43.57 2.89
CA CYS A 20 16.68 -42.44 3.04
C CYS A 20 16.06 -42.04 1.69
N ARG A 21 16.84 -41.97 0.59
CA ARG A 21 16.34 -41.69 -0.77
C ARG A 21 15.23 -42.65 -1.20
N GLN A 22 15.39 -43.94 -0.92
CA GLN A 22 14.47 -44.98 -1.38
C GLN A 22 13.16 -45.00 -0.56
N GLU A 23 13.27 -44.87 0.76
CA GLU A 23 12.14 -45.06 1.68
C GLU A 23 11.40 -43.75 2.03
N LEU A 24 11.85 -42.60 1.50
CA LEU A 24 11.30 -41.28 1.79
C LEU A 24 9.79 -41.16 1.52
N LYS A 25 9.27 -41.89 0.53
CA LYS A 25 7.83 -41.90 0.18
C LYS A 25 6.98 -42.79 1.12
N ALA A 26 7.60 -43.70 1.85
CA ALA A 26 6.93 -44.68 2.71
C ALA A 26 6.74 -44.19 4.15
N LEU A 27 7.42 -43.09 4.54
CA LEU A 27 7.29 -42.46 5.83
C LEU A 27 5.91 -41.81 5.99
N LYS A 28 4.96 -42.56 6.54
CA LYS A 28 3.68 -42.05 7.04
C LYS A 28 3.64 -42.28 8.54
N SER A 29 3.44 -41.21 9.29
CA SER A 29 3.17 -41.29 10.71
C SER A 29 1.70 -40.98 11.00
N GLU A 30 1.18 -41.40 12.14
CA GLU A 30 -0.15 -41.04 12.62
C GLU A 30 -0.11 -39.88 13.63
N SER A 31 1.05 -39.60 14.23
CA SER A 31 1.25 -38.57 15.26
C SER A 31 2.13 -37.43 14.74
N TRP A 32 1.83 -36.19 15.14
CA TRP A 32 2.65 -35.04 14.75
C TRP A 32 4.04 -35.07 15.39
N ASP A 33 4.18 -35.57 16.61
CA ASP A 33 5.50 -35.69 17.28
C ASP A 33 6.46 -36.54 16.45
N ASP A 34 5.95 -37.65 15.92
CA ASP A 34 6.71 -38.58 15.08
C ASP A 34 7.04 -37.94 13.72
N HIS A 35 6.12 -37.19 13.11
CA HIS A 35 6.41 -36.45 11.87
C HIS A 35 7.47 -35.36 12.07
N ILE A 36 7.44 -34.60 13.16
CA ILE A 36 8.44 -33.57 13.46
C ILE A 36 9.81 -34.20 13.65
N ARG A 37 9.88 -35.37 14.32
CA ARG A 37 11.13 -36.12 14.46
C ARG A 37 11.66 -36.57 13.10
N ILE A 38 10.80 -37.13 12.25
CA ILE A 38 11.18 -37.51 10.88
C ILE A 38 11.69 -36.30 10.10
N LEU A 39 10.96 -35.18 10.15
CA LEU A 39 11.33 -33.93 9.48
C LEU A 39 12.73 -33.47 9.92
N LYS A 40 13.00 -33.49 11.23
CA LYS A 40 14.31 -33.14 11.79
C LYS A 40 15.41 -34.09 11.35
N ILE A 41 15.19 -35.41 11.41
CA ILE A 41 16.18 -36.39 10.95
C ILE A 41 16.51 -36.15 9.47
N ILE A 42 15.51 -35.97 8.62
CA ILE A 42 15.75 -35.72 7.20
C ILE A 42 16.49 -34.39 6.99
N THR A 43 16.12 -33.34 7.72
CA THR A 43 16.75 -32.02 7.58
C THR A 43 18.18 -31.99 8.11
N ASP A 44 18.49 -32.72 9.19
CA ASP A 44 19.81 -32.70 9.82
C ASP A 44 20.78 -33.72 9.23
N MET A 45 20.29 -34.91 8.84
CA MET A 45 21.13 -36.02 8.40
C MET A 45 21.17 -36.18 6.89
N PHE A 46 20.07 -35.91 6.18
CA PHE A 46 19.98 -36.21 4.75
C PHE A 46 20.20 -34.97 3.89
N LEU A 47 19.57 -33.84 4.25
CA LEU A 47 19.66 -32.59 3.52
C LEU A 47 21.12 -32.13 3.24
N PRO A 48 22.08 -32.21 4.20
CA PRO A 48 23.46 -31.79 3.96
C PRO A 48 24.21 -32.56 2.86
N HIS A 49 23.69 -33.71 2.43
CA HIS A 49 24.31 -34.58 1.43
C HIS A 49 23.72 -34.43 0.02
N LEU A 50 22.73 -33.56 -0.16
CA LEU A 50 22.13 -33.30 -1.46
C LEU A 50 22.80 -32.12 -2.15
N ALA A 51 22.98 -32.24 -3.47
CA ALA A 51 23.32 -31.09 -4.30
C ALA A 51 22.10 -30.20 -4.51
N LEU A 52 22.32 -28.91 -4.80
CA LEU A 52 21.26 -27.93 -5.04
C LEU A 52 20.25 -28.41 -6.10
N SER A 53 20.72 -29.02 -7.19
CA SER A 53 19.87 -29.56 -8.27
C SER A 53 19.03 -30.76 -7.85
N GLU A 54 19.39 -31.47 -6.77
CA GLU A 54 18.66 -32.65 -6.28
C GLU A 54 17.62 -32.27 -5.22
N LEU A 55 17.65 -31.06 -4.67
CA LEU A 55 16.84 -30.68 -3.50
C LEU A 55 15.33 -30.78 -3.75
N GLU A 56 14.85 -30.22 -4.85
CA GLU A 56 13.41 -30.22 -5.17
C GLU A 56 12.90 -31.64 -5.38
N ASP A 57 13.53 -32.39 -6.28
CA ASP A 57 13.08 -33.71 -6.72
C ASP A 57 13.25 -34.78 -5.64
N GLU A 58 14.36 -34.74 -4.88
CA GLU A 58 14.65 -35.79 -3.91
C GLU A 58 14.10 -35.52 -2.52
N CYS A 59 13.89 -34.26 -2.13
CA CYS A 59 13.59 -33.86 -0.77
C CYS A 59 12.36 -32.94 -0.66
N PHE A 60 12.42 -31.72 -1.17
CA PHE A 60 11.44 -30.67 -0.85
C PHE A 60 10.03 -30.98 -1.37
N SER A 61 9.88 -31.44 -2.61
CA SER A 61 8.58 -31.79 -3.21
C SER A 61 7.86 -32.92 -2.47
N LYS A 62 8.60 -33.79 -1.76
CA LYS A 62 8.06 -34.94 -1.03
C LYS A 62 7.70 -34.59 0.42
N ILE A 63 8.53 -33.80 1.09
CA ILE A 63 8.47 -33.60 2.55
C ILE A 63 7.69 -32.34 2.91
N LEU A 64 7.90 -31.23 2.19
CA LEU A 64 7.32 -29.95 2.56
C LEU A 64 5.78 -29.94 2.52
N PRO A 65 5.11 -30.61 1.55
CA PRO A 65 3.65 -30.74 1.60
C PRO A 65 3.14 -31.45 2.87
N GLN A 66 3.92 -32.40 3.41
CA GLN A 66 3.58 -33.08 4.66
C GLN A 66 3.76 -32.15 5.87
N ALA A 67 4.82 -31.34 5.89
CA ALA A 67 5.02 -30.33 6.94
C ALA A 67 3.84 -29.35 7.00
N VAL A 68 3.35 -28.90 5.84
CA VAL A 68 2.13 -28.09 5.72
C VAL A 68 0.91 -28.83 6.28
N ALA A 69 0.67 -30.08 5.86
CA ALA A 69 -0.50 -30.84 6.30
C ALA A 69 -0.51 -31.07 7.83
N VAL A 70 0.66 -31.32 8.42
CA VAL A 70 0.83 -31.46 9.87
C VAL A 70 0.58 -30.13 10.58
N PHE A 71 1.09 -29.03 10.04
CA PHE A 71 0.87 -27.69 10.59
C PHE A 71 -0.63 -27.30 10.55
N ASP A 72 -1.31 -27.51 9.42
CA ASP A 72 -2.76 -27.29 9.28
C ASP A 72 -3.56 -28.12 10.31
N SER A 73 -3.12 -29.35 10.57
CA SER A 73 -3.76 -30.24 11.56
C SER A 73 -3.61 -29.71 12.98
N MET A 74 -2.43 -29.18 13.34
CA MET A 74 -2.19 -28.51 14.63
C MET A 74 -3.07 -27.29 14.80
N MET A 75 -3.16 -26.45 13.76
CA MET A 75 -4.02 -25.27 13.75
C MET A 75 -5.48 -25.63 13.98
N LYS A 76 -5.98 -26.67 13.31
CA LYS A 76 -7.36 -27.18 13.50
C LYS A 76 -7.60 -27.67 14.92
N GLU A 77 -6.65 -28.37 15.53
CA GLU A 77 -6.80 -28.84 16.91
C GLU A 77 -6.80 -27.68 17.91
N ILE A 78 -5.95 -26.65 17.72
CA ILE A 78 -6.03 -25.41 18.51
C ILE A 78 -7.44 -24.82 18.38
N SER A 79 -7.94 -24.59 17.16
CA SER A 79 -9.27 -24.02 16.97
C SER A 79 -10.40 -24.87 17.58
N GLY A 80 -10.29 -26.19 17.56
CA GLY A 80 -11.29 -27.10 18.13
C GLY A 80 -11.28 -27.18 19.66
N GLN A 81 -10.12 -26.98 20.28
CA GLN A 81 -9.91 -27.22 21.72
C GLN A 81 -9.95 -25.95 22.58
N VAL A 82 -9.73 -24.78 21.98
CA VAL A 82 -9.57 -23.53 22.75
C VAL A 82 -10.88 -23.03 23.38
N GLY A 83 -12.05 -23.39 22.87
CA GLY A 83 -13.35 -23.00 23.45
C GLY A 83 -13.57 -23.51 24.89
N GLU A 84 -12.89 -24.60 25.27
CA GLU A 84 -12.98 -25.20 26.61
C GLU A 84 -11.84 -24.77 27.54
N LEU A 85 -10.94 -23.90 27.07
CA LEU A 85 -9.74 -23.50 27.78
C LEU A 85 -10.08 -22.79 29.09
N SER A 86 -9.77 -23.37 30.24
CA SER A 86 -9.91 -22.73 31.55
C SER A 86 -8.68 -22.88 32.45
N SER A 87 -8.53 -21.96 33.42
CA SER A 87 -7.44 -22.02 34.40
C SER A 87 -7.49 -23.28 35.27
N GLN A 88 -8.61 -24.00 35.27
CA GLN A 88 -8.80 -25.26 35.99
C GLN A 88 -8.50 -26.49 35.11
N ASN A 89 -8.50 -26.33 33.78
CA ASN A 89 -8.22 -27.42 32.84
C ASN A 89 -6.73 -27.46 32.47
N THR A 90 -5.92 -27.93 33.41
CA THR A 90 -4.45 -28.00 33.28
C THR A 90 -3.99 -28.94 32.16
N GLU A 91 -4.74 -30.01 31.89
CA GLU A 91 -4.44 -30.96 30.81
C GLU A 91 -4.61 -30.33 29.44
N LEU A 92 -5.71 -29.60 29.21
CA LEU A 92 -5.94 -28.85 27.98
C LEU A 92 -4.90 -27.75 27.76
N CYS A 93 -4.53 -27.04 28.84
CA CYS A 93 -3.45 -26.06 28.79
C CYS A 93 -2.11 -26.71 28.40
N ALA A 94 -1.78 -27.86 29.00
CA ALA A 94 -0.57 -28.61 28.66
C ALA A 94 -0.58 -29.10 27.20
N LEU A 95 -1.73 -29.56 26.70
CA LEU A 95 -1.91 -29.93 25.30
C LEU A 95 -1.66 -28.74 24.38
N LEU A 96 -2.35 -27.61 24.56
CA LEU A 96 -2.16 -26.41 23.72
C LEU A 96 -0.71 -25.91 23.73
N ARG A 97 -0.06 -25.94 24.90
CA ARG A 97 1.36 -25.58 25.02
C ARG A 97 2.24 -26.56 24.24
N LYS A 98 1.95 -27.86 24.27
CA LYS A 98 2.64 -28.87 23.47
C LYS A 98 2.46 -28.62 21.97
N ILE A 99 1.25 -28.29 21.52
CA ILE A 99 0.97 -28.00 20.10
C ILE A 99 1.75 -26.76 19.64
N LEU A 100 1.72 -25.67 20.41
CA LEU A 100 2.48 -24.46 20.07
C LEU A 100 3.99 -24.73 20.02
N GLN A 101 4.52 -25.53 20.94
CA GLN A 101 5.93 -25.95 20.90
C GLN A 101 6.24 -26.79 19.65
N ALA A 102 5.34 -27.68 19.25
CA ALA A 102 5.47 -28.48 18.04
C ALA A 102 5.48 -27.60 16.78
N MET A 103 4.61 -26.59 16.70
CA MET A 103 4.61 -25.60 15.62
C MET A 103 5.94 -24.82 15.53
N ILE A 104 6.48 -24.38 16.67
CA ILE A 104 7.81 -23.74 16.73
C ILE A 104 8.89 -24.64 16.13
N GLN A 105 8.86 -25.95 16.44
CA GLN A 105 9.84 -26.90 15.91
C GLN A 105 9.73 -27.09 14.39
N ILE A 106 8.52 -27.03 13.82
CA ILE A 106 8.36 -27.06 12.35
C ILE A 106 9.01 -25.83 11.73
N ILE A 107 8.75 -24.64 12.27
CA ILE A 107 9.32 -23.37 11.77
C ILE A 107 10.85 -23.37 11.88
N ASP A 108 11.40 -23.88 12.98
CA ASP A 108 12.85 -24.03 13.16
C ASP A 108 13.45 -24.99 12.12
N THR A 109 12.79 -26.12 11.86
CA THR A 109 13.25 -27.08 10.85
C THR A 109 13.24 -26.48 9.45
N LEU A 110 12.19 -25.72 9.09
CA LEU A 110 12.14 -24.97 7.83
C LEU A 110 13.24 -23.90 7.74
N SER A 111 13.59 -23.28 8.87
CA SER A 111 14.70 -22.33 8.93
C SER A 111 16.03 -23.00 8.62
N THR A 112 16.20 -24.26 9.04
CA THR A 112 17.37 -25.07 8.66
C THR A 112 17.39 -25.41 7.17
N CYS A 113 16.24 -25.70 6.56
CA CYS A 113 16.15 -25.85 5.10
C CYS A 113 16.61 -24.59 4.36
N VAL A 114 16.10 -23.40 4.76
CA VAL A 114 16.51 -22.11 4.16
C VAL A 114 18.00 -21.85 4.34
N ARG A 115 18.54 -22.12 5.53
CA ARG A 115 19.97 -21.94 5.83
C ARG A 115 20.85 -22.86 4.97
N HIS A 116 20.40 -24.10 4.75
CA HIS A 116 21.11 -25.05 3.92
C HIS A 116 21.14 -24.60 2.45
N VAL A 117 20.00 -24.23 1.87
CA VAL A 117 19.98 -23.65 0.50
C VAL A 117 20.84 -22.39 0.43
N GLY A 118 20.76 -21.54 1.45
CA GLY A 118 21.59 -20.34 1.54
C GLY A 118 23.09 -20.59 1.68
N SER A 119 23.51 -21.81 2.02
CA SER A 119 24.93 -22.17 2.20
C SER A 119 25.66 -22.48 0.90
N PHE A 120 24.92 -22.77 -0.19
CA PHE A 120 25.53 -22.96 -1.52
C PHE A 120 26.09 -21.62 -2.03
N GLU A 121 27.26 -21.66 -2.69
CA GLU A 121 27.87 -20.48 -3.30
C GLU A 121 27.08 -20.01 -4.52
N GLU A 122 26.60 -20.96 -5.33
CA GLU A 122 25.78 -20.70 -6.51
C GLU A 122 24.40 -20.12 -6.12
N PRO A 123 23.87 -19.13 -6.87
CA PRO A 123 22.52 -18.64 -6.64
C PRO A 123 21.51 -19.76 -6.96
N PRO A 124 20.49 -19.98 -6.12
CA PRO A 124 19.48 -21.00 -6.39
C PRO A 124 18.57 -20.58 -7.53
N ASP A 125 18.35 -21.50 -8.46
CA ASP A 125 17.28 -21.39 -9.45
C ASP A 125 15.94 -21.69 -8.79
N LEU A 126 14.88 -21.02 -9.22
CA LEU A 126 13.58 -21.15 -8.55
C LEU A 126 13.01 -22.56 -8.69
N GLU A 127 13.29 -23.26 -9.80
CA GLU A 127 12.90 -24.66 -10.02
C GLU A 127 13.53 -25.60 -8.99
N SER A 128 14.79 -25.36 -8.62
CA SER A 128 15.54 -26.21 -7.67
C SER A 128 15.02 -26.13 -6.22
N ILE A 129 14.17 -25.14 -5.93
CA ILE A 129 13.62 -24.90 -4.59
C ILE A 129 12.11 -24.59 -4.62
N ARG A 130 11.40 -24.91 -5.69
CA ARG A 130 10.01 -24.46 -5.94
C ARG A 130 9.06 -24.70 -4.77
N SER A 131 9.14 -25.86 -4.11
CA SER A 131 8.26 -26.19 -2.99
C SER A 131 8.59 -25.41 -1.71
N LEU A 132 9.82 -24.90 -1.57
CA LEU A 132 10.31 -24.28 -0.34
C LEU A 132 9.66 -22.92 -0.05
N PRO A 133 9.70 -21.90 -0.94
CA PRO A 133 8.99 -20.65 -0.72
C PRO A 133 7.49 -20.86 -0.53
N THR A 134 6.87 -21.75 -1.32
CA THR A 134 5.42 -22.01 -1.25
C THR A 134 5.01 -22.57 0.12
N CYS A 135 5.74 -23.55 0.63
CA CYS A 135 5.53 -24.13 1.95
C CYS A 135 5.70 -23.08 3.06
N ILE A 136 6.84 -22.37 3.05
CA ILE A 136 7.17 -21.40 4.10
C ILE A 136 6.16 -20.25 4.11
N LEU A 137 5.82 -19.68 2.96
CA LEU A 137 4.88 -18.56 2.90
C LEU A 137 3.49 -18.96 3.40
N LYS A 138 3.03 -20.19 3.12
CA LYS A 138 1.78 -20.69 3.69
C LYS A 138 1.85 -20.79 5.22
N ILE A 139 2.90 -21.41 5.77
CA ILE A 139 3.07 -21.57 7.22
C ILE A 139 3.22 -20.21 7.92
N LEU A 140 3.98 -19.27 7.33
CA LEU A 140 4.11 -17.91 7.84
C LEU A 140 2.78 -17.17 7.86
N ARG A 141 2.00 -17.27 6.78
CA ARG A 141 0.66 -16.67 6.67
C ARG A 141 -0.24 -17.14 7.82
N GLU A 142 -0.32 -18.47 8.03
CA GLU A 142 -1.15 -19.05 9.10
C GLU A 142 -0.63 -18.71 10.49
N THR A 143 0.70 -18.71 10.67
CA THR A 143 1.33 -18.34 11.94
C THR A 143 1.03 -16.89 12.32
N PHE A 144 1.23 -15.95 11.39
CA PHE A 144 0.96 -14.54 11.66
C PHE A 144 -0.52 -14.27 11.86
N GLN A 145 -1.41 -14.97 11.14
CA GLN A 145 -2.85 -14.86 11.37
C GLN A 145 -3.22 -15.30 12.79
N HIS A 146 -2.70 -16.45 13.21
CA HIS A 146 -2.92 -16.95 14.58
C HIS A 146 -2.41 -15.99 15.64
N CYS A 147 -1.21 -15.43 15.44
CA CYS A 147 -0.66 -14.42 16.34
C CYS A 147 -1.55 -13.16 16.40
N LYS A 148 -2.05 -12.68 15.26
CA LYS A 148 -2.95 -11.50 15.18
C LYS A 148 -4.28 -11.73 15.89
N GLU A 149 -4.88 -12.91 15.72
CA GLU A 149 -6.18 -13.25 16.28
C GLU A 149 -6.11 -13.86 17.69
N SER A 150 -4.89 -14.03 18.22
CA SER A 150 -4.65 -14.78 19.46
C SER A 150 -5.48 -14.30 20.66
N GLU A 151 -5.70 -12.99 20.81
CA GLU A 151 -6.53 -12.46 21.90
C GLU A 151 -7.96 -12.99 21.85
N VAL A 152 -8.54 -13.06 20.65
CA VAL A 152 -9.88 -13.60 20.39
C VAL A 152 -9.87 -15.12 20.50
N VAL A 153 -8.91 -15.79 19.85
CA VAL A 153 -8.80 -17.25 19.84
C VAL A 153 -8.77 -17.76 21.27
N TYR A 154 -7.87 -17.25 22.12
CA TYR A 154 -7.72 -17.70 23.50
C TYR A 154 -8.72 -17.08 24.49
N CYS A 155 -9.78 -16.40 24.01
CA CYS A 155 -10.89 -15.90 24.84
C CYS A 155 -10.43 -15.08 26.06
N GLY A 156 -9.43 -14.20 25.88
CA GLY A 156 -8.86 -13.38 26.96
C GLY A 156 -7.96 -14.14 27.95
N ARG A 157 -7.65 -15.43 27.70
CA ARG A 157 -6.76 -16.28 28.53
C ARG A 157 -5.37 -16.45 27.91
N LEU A 158 -4.95 -15.44 27.13
CA LEU A 158 -3.67 -15.40 26.42
C LEU A 158 -2.47 -15.65 27.34
N SER A 159 -2.54 -15.20 28.59
CA SER A 159 -1.46 -15.33 29.58
C SER A 159 -1.03 -16.78 29.83
N LEU A 160 -1.86 -17.78 29.52
CA LEU A 160 -1.54 -19.21 29.67
C LEU A 160 -0.55 -19.71 28.60
N VAL A 161 -0.45 -19.01 27.47
CA VAL A 161 0.34 -19.42 26.29
C VAL A 161 1.16 -18.28 25.66
N ALA A 162 1.15 -17.08 26.26
CA ALA A 162 1.75 -15.87 25.71
C ALA A 162 3.25 -16.02 25.43
N ASP A 163 3.99 -16.72 26.28
CA ASP A 163 5.41 -16.99 26.12
C ASP A 163 5.70 -17.81 24.85
N LEU A 164 4.87 -18.83 24.58
CA LEU A 164 4.99 -19.67 23.39
C LEU A 164 4.51 -18.96 22.13
N LEU A 165 3.48 -18.14 22.20
CA LEU A 165 3.05 -17.31 21.06
C LEU A 165 4.11 -16.28 20.67
N GLN A 166 4.77 -15.67 21.67
CA GLN A 166 5.89 -14.77 21.42
C GLN A 166 7.08 -15.52 20.79
N GLY A 167 7.38 -16.73 21.28
CA GLY A 167 8.38 -17.62 20.68
C GLY A 167 8.05 -17.97 19.23
N LEU A 168 6.79 -18.36 18.96
CA LEU A 168 6.28 -18.69 17.64
C LEU A 168 6.41 -17.51 16.67
N PHE A 169 5.99 -16.31 17.09
CA PHE A 169 6.13 -15.10 16.28
C PHE A 169 7.60 -14.78 15.97
N LYS A 170 8.50 -14.92 16.95
CA LYS A 170 9.93 -14.65 16.78
C LYS A 170 10.58 -15.60 15.77
N GLU A 171 10.30 -16.90 15.86
CA GLU A 171 10.83 -17.87 14.91
C GLU A 171 10.22 -17.68 13.52
N ALA A 172 8.92 -17.36 13.41
CA ALA A 172 8.30 -17.02 12.14
C ALA A 172 8.94 -15.77 11.49
N TYR A 173 9.19 -14.72 12.27
CA TYR A 173 9.88 -13.51 11.81
C TYR A 173 11.30 -13.85 11.29
N SER A 174 12.03 -14.69 12.02
CA SER A 174 13.39 -15.13 11.63
C SER A 174 13.37 -15.94 10.34
N LEU A 175 12.45 -16.91 10.22
CA LEU A 175 12.23 -17.73 9.03
C LEU A 175 11.88 -16.85 7.81
N GLN A 176 10.94 -15.90 7.98
CA GLN A 176 10.59 -14.97 6.91
C GLN A 176 11.81 -14.19 6.45
N LYS A 177 12.57 -13.59 7.38
CA LYS A 177 13.78 -12.85 7.05
C LYS A 177 14.77 -13.70 6.25
N GLY A 178 15.05 -14.92 6.69
CA GLY A 178 15.92 -15.85 5.99
C GLY A 178 15.41 -16.19 4.58
N LEU A 179 14.10 -16.42 4.44
CA LEU A 179 13.47 -16.68 3.13
C LEU A 179 13.63 -15.47 2.20
N LEU A 180 13.38 -14.25 2.68
CA LEU A 180 13.53 -13.04 1.86
C LEU A 180 14.99 -12.85 1.41
N GLU A 181 15.96 -13.10 2.29
CA GLU A 181 17.39 -13.06 1.95
C GLU A 181 17.76 -14.12 0.89
N LEU A 182 17.20 -15.33 1.00
CA LEU A 182 17.38 -16.39 0.01
C LEU A 182 16.78 -16.02 -1.36
N LEU A 183 15.52 -15.57 -1.37
CA LEU A 183 14.81 -15.17 -2.60
C LEU A 183 15.46 -13.96 -3.28
N ASP A 184 16.17 -13.11 -2.53
CA ASP A 184 16.90 -11.99 -3.12
C ASP A 184 18.05 -12.43 -4.03
N ARG A 185 18.63 -13.61 -3.75
CA ARG A 185 19.71 -14.23 -4.52
C ARG A 185 19.24 -14.96 -5.78
N VAL A 186 17.99 -15.40 -5.82
CA VAL A 186 17.40 -16.01 -7.03
C VAL A 186 17.56 -15.03 -8.19
N SER A 187 17.85 -15.54 -9.39
CA SER A 187 17.96 -14.74 -10.60
C SER A 187 17.08 -15.35 -11.68
N LEU A 188 16.21 -14.54 -12.27
CA LEU A 188 15.40 -14.90 -13.43
C LEU A 188 15.85 -14.02 -14.58
N ASP A 189 16.14 -14.62 -15.72
CA ASP A 189 16.52 -13.92 -16.94
C ASP A 189 15.41 -14.00 -18.01
N SER A 190 15.67 -13.45 -19.19
CA SER A 190 14.70 -13.47 -20.30
C SER A 190 14.40 -14.86 -20.86
N THR A 191 15.14 -15.89 -20.44
CA THR A 191 14.94 -17.28 -20.84
C THR A 191 14.15 -18.10 -19.82
N ALA A 192 13.76 -17.47 -18.70
CA ALA A 192 12.95 -18.09 -17.65
C ALA A 192 11.70 -18.75 -18.23
N SER A 193 11.40 -19.95 -17.71
CA SER A 193 10.26 -20.74 -18.12
C SER A 193 8.94 -20.07 -17.66
N LYS A 194 7.83 -20.43 -18.31
CA LYS A 194 6.50 -19.94 -17.87
C LYS A 194 6.17 -20.37 -16.44
N GLU A 195 6.70 -21.52 -16.02
CA GLU A 195 6.52 -22.03 -14.67
C GLU A 195 7.29 -21.17 -13.66
N GLU A 196 8.56 -20.84 -13.94
CA GLU A 196 9.35 -19.96 -13.08
C GLU A 196 8.74 -18.56 -12.93
N VAL A 197 8.21 -18.01 -14.02
CA VAL A 197 7.48 -16.73 -13.98
C VAL A 197 6.22 -16.85 -13.13
N SER A 198 5.47 -17.94 -13.25
CA SER A 198 4.30 -18.22 -12.42
C SER A 198 4.67 -18.38 -10.94
N ASP A 199 5.78 -19.05 -10.65
CA ASP A 199 6.27 -19.29 -9.29
C ASP A 199 6.64 -17.98 -8.59
N ILE A 200 7.40 -17.08 -9.27
CA ILE A 200 7.76 -15.79 -8.67
C ILE A 200 6.54 -14.87 -8.50
N VAL A 201 5.59 -14.92 -9.44
CA VAL A 201 4.31 -14.19 -9.33
C VAL A 201 3.53 -14.70 -8.12
N THR A 202 3.50 -16.02 -7.91
CA THR A 202 2.84 -16.65 -6.75
C THR A 202 3.51 -16.22 -5.44
N VAL A 203 4.84 -16.16 -5.41
CA VAL A 203 5.61 -15.64 -4.25
C VAL A 203 5.24 -14.18 -3.95
N ILE A 204 5.17 -13.32 -4.96
CA ILE A 204 4.81 -11.90 -4.79
C ILE A 204 3.40 -11.76 -4.19
N HIS A 205 2.42 -12.51 -4.69
CA HIS A 205 1.04 -12.44 -4.18
C HIS A 205 0.90 -13.08 -2.79
N ASN A 206 1.60 -14.17 -2.49
CA ASN A 206 1.63 -14.72 -1.14
C ASN A 206 2.23 -13.74 -0.11
N LEU A 207 3.25 -12.96 -0.52
CA LEU A 207 3.79 -11.89 0.31
C LEU A 207 2.79 -10.74 0.49
N LEU A 208 1.99 -10.42 -0.53
CA LEU A 208 0.90 -9.43 -0.44
C LEU A 208 -0.15 -9.88 0.59
N ASP A 209 -0.55 -11.15 0.54
CA ASP A 209 -1.48 -11.73 1.51
C ASP A 209 -0.92 -11.61 2.93
N ILE A 210 0.37 -11.94 3.11
CA ILE A 210 1.04 -11.77 4.41
C ILE A 210 1.04 -10.30 4.84
N CYS A 211 1.30 -9.33 3.94
CA CYS A 211 1.23 -7.90 4.25
C CYS A 211 -0.13 -7.49 4.84
N SER A 212 -1.24 -8.00 4.29
CA SER A 212 -2.58 -7.71 4.82
C SER A 212 -2.79 -8.23 6.26
N ILE A 213 -2.14 -9.35 6.59
CA ILE A 213 -2.20 -9.97 7.91
C ILE A 213 -1.33 -9.21 8.90
N ILE A 214 -0.07 -8.96 8.58
CA ILE A 214 0.89 -8.32 9.49
C ILE A 214 0.66 -6.82 9.65
N ALA A 215 -0.26 -6.22 8.88
CA ALA A 215 -0.74 -4.86 9.10
C ALA A 215 -1.22 -4.69 10.55
N ASN A 216 -0.66 -3.70 11.24
CA ASN A 216 -0.84 -3.40 12.67
C ASN A 216 -0.33 -4.47 13.66
N LEU A 217 0.31 -5.55 13.19
CA LEU A 217 0.93 -6.56 14.05
C LEU A 217 2.36 -6.15 14.44
N ASP A 218 3.22 -5.91 13.44
CA ASP A 218 4.57 -5.37 13.64
C ASP A 218 4.96 -4.44 12.49
N ILE A 219 5.36 -3.21 12.83
CA ILE A 219 5.64 -2.14 11.86
C ILE A 219 6.87 -2.48 11.01
N ALA A 220 7.92 -3.03 11.62
CA ALA A 220 9.18 -3.32 10.93
C ALA A 220 9.02 -4.49 9.96
N LEU A 221 8.33 -5.55 10.39
CA LEU A 221 7.96 -6.69 9.56
C LEU A 221 7.13 -6.24 8.36
N HIS A 222 6.11 -5.42 8.59
CA HIS A 222 5.23 -4.92 7.54
C HIS A 222 5.98 -4.09 6.50
N ALA A 223 6.80 -3.14 6.94
CA ALA A 223 7.61 -2.31 6.04
C ALA A 223 8.63 -3.13 5.24
N ASN A 224 9.31 -4.10 5.87
CA ASN A 224 10.30 -4.94 5.21
C ASN A 224 9.67 -5.87 4.17
N THR A 225 8.51 -6.45 4.48
CA THR A 225 7.77 -7.33 3.56
C THR A 225 7.32 -6.55 2.33
N TRP A 226 6.74 -5.35 2.52
CA TRP A 226 6.39 -4.46 1.40
C TRP A 226 7.60 -4.05 0.57
N LYS A 227 8.69 -3.64 1.23
CA LYS A 227 9.92 -3.24 0.55
C LYS A 227 10.44 -4.36 -0.33
N PHE A 228 10.40 -5.61 0.16
CA PHE A 228 10.82 -6.77 -0.61
C PHE A 228 9.86 -7.08 -1.76
N LEU A 229 8.54 -7.08 -1.51
CA LEU A 229 7.50 -7.31 -2.53
C LEU A 229 7.66 -6.36 -3.72
N ILE A 230 7.80 -5.06 -3.44
CA ILE A 230 7.98 -4.04 -4.47
C ILE A 230 9.33 -4.20 -5.17
N LYS A 231 10.40 -4.52 -4.41
CA LYS A 231 11.71 -4.82 -5.00
C LYS A 231 11.64 -5.97 -5.99
N GLN A 232 10.99 -7.09 -5.67
CA GLN A 232 10.87 -8.24 -6.58
C GLN A 232 10.00 -7.92 -7.79
N SER A 233 8.88 -7.21 -7.58
CA SER A 233 8.01 -6.76 -8.68
C SER A 233 8.78 -5.93 -9.71
N LEU A 234 9.71 -5.08 -9.25
CA LEU A 234 10.55 -4.25 -10.10
C LEU A 234 11.74 -5.00 -10.70
N LYS A 235 12.40 -5.86 -9.91
CA LYS A 235 13.54 -6.68 -10.33
C LYS A 235 13.20 -7.52 -11.55
N TYR A 236 12.00 -8.10 -11.58
CA TYR A 236 11.53 -8.97 -12.67
C TYR A 236 10.46 -8.33 -13.53
N ARG A 237 10.34 -7.00 -13.50
CA ARG A 237 9.25 -6.26 -14.15
C ARG A 237 8.90 -6.74 -15.57
N PRO A 238 9.84 -6.90 -16.52
CA PRO A 238 9.50 -7.30 -17.90
C PRO A 238 8.85 -8.68 -18.00
N LEU A 239 9.08 -9.56 -17.02
CA LEU A 239 8.54 -10.92 -16.98
C LEU A 239 7.18 -10.96 -16.26
N VAL A 240 7.01 -10.15 -15.22
CA VAL A 240 5.86 -10.25 -14.31
C VAL A 240 4.78 -9.20 -14.55
N GLU A 241 5.05 -8.10 -15.25
CA GLU A 241 4.11 -6.95 -15.33
C GLU A 241 2.73 -7.30 -15.91
N GLU A 242 2.62 -8.29 -16.79
CA GLU A 242 1.31 -8.73 -17.31
C GLU A 242 0.58 -9.73 -16.37
N HIS A 243 1.31 -10.31 -15.41
CA HIS A 243 0.84 -11.38 -14.53
C HIS A 243 0.51 -10.90 -13.11
N LEU A 244 1.00 -9.72 -12.71
CA LEU A 244 0.70 -9.15 -11.40
C LEU A 244 -0.75 -8.67 -11.30
N HIS A 245 -1.40 -8.97 -10.18
CA HIS A 245 -2.70 -8.41 -9.82
C HIS A 245 -2.50 -6.97 -9.32
N HIS A 246 -2.25 -6.05 -10.26
CA HIS A 246 -1.99 -4.64 -9.96
C HIS A 246 -3.10 -3.95 -9.18
N GLY A 247 -4.34 -4.41 -9.32
CA GLY A 247 -5.49 -3.92 -8.54
C GLY A 247 -5.33 -4.20 -7.06
N ASP A 248 -5.01 -5.44 -6.70
CA ASP A 248 -4.83 -5.85 -5.31
C ASP A 248 -3.65 -5.10 -4.69
N ILE A 249 -2.50 -5.07 -5.37
CA ILE A 249 -1.29 -4.39 -4.88
C ILE A 249 -1.55 -2.90 -4.64
N SER A 250 -2.13 -2.20 -5.63
CA SER A 250 -2.38 -0.76 -5.53
C SER A 250 -3.45 -0.43 -4.50
N THR A 251 -4.53 -1.21 -4.43
CA THR A 251 -5.60 -1.02 -3.42
C THR A 251 -5.06 -1.22 -2.02
N THR A 252 -4.29 -2.29 -1.77
CA THR A 252 -3.70 -2.52 -0.44
C THR A 252 -2.68 -1.44 -0.07
N LEU A 253 -1.91 -0.89 -1.02
CA LEU A 253 -1.05 0.28 -0.78
C LEU A 253 -1.87 1.53 -0.40
N CYS A 254 -2.99 1.77 -1.09
CA CYS A 254 -3.89 2.89 -0.80
C CYS A 254 -4.50 2.75 0.61
N ASP A 255 -4.99 1.56 0.95
CA ASP A 255 -5.57 1.27 2.27
C ASP A 255 -4.54 1.46 3.39
N ASN A 256 -3.33 0.91 3.21
CA ASN A 256 -2.24 1.06 4.17
C ASN A 256 -1.81 2.53 4.36
N LEU A 257 -1.75 3.29 3.27
CA LEU A 257 -1.48 4.73 3.34
C LEU A 257 -2.60 5.46 4.10
N LEU A 258 -3.86 5.18 3.78
CA LEU A 258 -5.00 5.82 4.42
C LEU A 258 -5.04 5.51 5.91
N THR A 259 -4.93 4.22 6.30
CA THR A 259 -4.92 3.79 7.70
C THR A 259 -3.74 4.40 8.46
N SER A 260 -2.53 4.40 7.90
CA SER A 260 -1.37 5.02 8.57
C SER A 260 -1.51 6.53 8.72
N CYS A 261 -2.11 7.22 7.74
CA CYS A 261 -2.42 8.64 7.83
C CYS A 261 -3.47 8.91 8.93
N GLN A 262 -4.56 8.14 8.97
CA GLN A 262 -5.61 8.24 9.98
C GLN A 262 -5.04 8.00 11.39
N ASN A 263 -4.28 6.93 11.59
CA ASN A 263 -3.63 6.62 12.86
C ASN A 263 -2.70 7.77 13.30
N SER A 264 -1.94 8.36 12.38
CA SER A 264 -1.08 9.50 12.71
C SER A 264 -1.87 10.74 13.13
N VAL A 265 -3.02 11.01 12.51
CA VAL A 265 -3.90 12.12 12.90
C VAL A 265 -4.52 11.86 14.27
N GLU A 266 -5.04 10.65 14.53
CA GLU A 266 -5.61 10.26 15.82
C GLU A 266 -4.59 10.34 16.96
N LEU A 267 -3.37 9.83 16.74
CA LEU A 267 -2.29 9.93 17.72
C LEU A 267 -1.89 11.38 18.00
N ALA A 268 -1.89 12.25 16.98
CA ALA A 268 -1.62 13.67 17.15
C ALA A 268 -2.71 14.38 17.98
N GLU A 269 -3.98 14.01 17.79
CA GLU A 269 -5.08 14.48 18.63
C GLU A 269 -4.93 14.02 20.08
N GLN A 270 -4.58 12.75 20.32
CA GLN A 270 -4.35 12.21 21.65
C GLN A 270 -3.21 12.95 22.37
N ILE A 271 -2.09 13.21 21.69
CA ILE A 271 -0.97 14.00 22.22
C ILE A 271 -1.43 15.41 22.60
N LYS A 272 -2.28 16.03 21.78
CA LYS A 272 -2.86 17.34 22.07
C LYS A 272 -3.74 17.30 23.31
N GLN A 273 -4.65 16.33 23.41
CA GLN A 273 -5.59 16.19 24.53
C GLN A 273 -4.86 15.90 25.84
N ALA A 274 -3.78 15.12 25.80
CA ALA A 274 -2.95 14.79 26.96
C ALA A 274 -2.00 15.92 27.39
N GLY A 275 -1.89 17.02 26.62
CA GLY A 275 -0.96 18.12 26.92
C GLY A 275 0.51 17.74 26.76
N LEU A 276 0.83 16.76 25.91
CA LEU A 276 2.18 16.20 25.73
C LEU A 276 2.93 16.83 24.53
N GLN A 277 2.53 18.01 24.06
CA GLN A 277 3.04 18.58 22.80
C GLN A 277 4.56 18.85 22.82
N GLU A 278 5.11 19.17 23.99
CA GLU A 278 6.54 19.48 24.17
C GLU A 278 7.36 18.23 24.57
N ALA A 279 6.69 17.14 24.95
CA ALA A 279 7.32 15.91 25.44
C ALA A 279 7.68 14.96 24.28
N THR A 280 8.58 15.39 23.40
CA THR A 280 9.01 14.63 22.21
C THR A 280 9.58 13.23 22.47
N GLN A 281 9.94 12.91 23.73
CA GLN A 281 10.42 11.59 24.12
C GLN A 281 9.32 10.67 24.67
N SER A 282 8.08 11.15 24.79
CA SER A 282 6.96 10.36 25.29
C SER A 282 6.69 9.13 24.41
N PRO A 283 6.16 8.03 24.98
CA PRO A 283 5.81 6.86 24.20
C PRO A 283 4.78 7.19 23.11
N GLU A 284 3.83 8.09 23.37
CA GLU A 284 2.81 8.53 22.42
C GLU A 284 3.45 9.26 21.23
N TYR A 285 4.39 10.17 21.48
CA TYR A 285 5.10 10.88 20.41
C TYR A 285 5.92 9.91 19.55
N LYS A 286 6.58 8.92 20.16
CA LYS A 286 7.32 7.87 19.43
C LYS A 286 6.39 7.00 18.58
N LEU A 287 5.19 6.68 19.06
CA LEU A 287 4.18 5.96 18.28
C LEU A 287 3.69 6.79 17.10
N PHE A 288 3.39 8.07 17.33
CA PHE A 288 3.05 9.03 16.26
C PHE A 288 4.14 9.07 15.18
N GLN A 289 5.41 9.22 15.55
CA GLN A 289 6.53 9.24 14.60
C GLN A 289 6.66 7.94 13.82
N LYS A 290 6.43 6.78 14.45
CA LYS A 290 6.42 5.49 13.75
C LYS A 290 5.29 5.43 12.73
N SER A 291 4.08 5.86 13.09
CA SER A 291 2.94 5.91 12.17
C SER A 291 3.18 6.89 11.01
N ALA A 292 3.71 8.09 11.30
CA ALA A 292 4.03 9.10 10.30
C ALA A 292 5.10 8.61 9.30
N LYS A 293 6.11 7.86 9.77
CA LYS A 293 7.09 7.21 8.90
C LYS A 293 6.45 6.16 7.99
N MET A 294 5.48 5.39 8.49
CA MET A 294 4.74 4.42 7.67
C MET A 294 3.88 5.11 6.61
N CYS A 295 3.20 6.20 6.96
CA CYS A 295 2.47 7.03 6.00
C CYS A 295 3.38 7.50 4.86
N LYS A 296 4.55 8.09 5.21
CA LYS A 296 5.55 8.48 4.20
C LYS A 296 6.05 7.30 3.36
N PHE A 297 6.29 6.15 3.98
CA PHE A 297 6.75 4.95 3.30
C PHE A 297 5.73 4.48 2.26
N PHE A 298 4.46 4.33 2.64
CA PHE A 298 3.42 3.87 1.72
C PHE A 298 3.14 4.88 0.61
N ALA A 299 3.12 6.18 0.92
CA ALA A 299 2.93 7.20 -0.10
C ALA A 299 4.03 7.17 -1.15
N ASN A 300 5.30 7.16 -0.73
CA ASN A 300 6.43 7.06 -1.67
C ASN A 300 6.44 5.75 -2.45
N THR A 301 6.06 4.65 -1.81
CA THR A 301 5.99 3.33 -2.45
C THR A 301 4.89 3.33 -3.51
N LEU A 302 3.72 3.91 -3.23
CA LEU A 302 2.63 4.04 -4.19
C LEU A 302 3.02 4.93 -5.37
N VAL A 303 3.66 6.08 -5.13
CA VAL A 303 4.18 6.96 -6.19
C VAL A 303 5.15 6.20 -7.09
N HIS A 304 6.08 5.46 -6.50
CA HIS A 304 7.05 4.67 -7.26
C HIS A 304 6.37 3.57 -8.07
N TYR A 305 5.41 2.85 -7.46
CA TYR A 305 4.68 1.78 -8.13
C TYR A 305 3.85 2.30 -9.30
N ILE A 306 3.17 3.44 -9.15
CA ILE A 306 2.45 4.09 -10.24
C ILE A 306 3.38 4.48 -11.37
N LYS A 307 4.54 5.08 -11.06
CA LYS A 307 5.53 5.47 -12.07
C LYS A 307 5.97 4.27 -12.92
N GLU A 308 6.25 3.13 -12.28
CA GLU A 308 6.78 1.96 -12.96
C GLU A 308 5.69 1.18 -13.71
N PHE A 309 4.49 1.02 -13.14
CA PHE A 309 3.41 0.18 -13.69
C PHE A 309 2.23 0.98 -14.26
N LYS A 310 2.43 2.24 -14.65
CA LYS A 310 1.37 3.20 -15.02
C LYS A 310 0.31 2.67 -15.99
N PHE A 311 0.71 1.86 -16.99
CA PHE A 311 -0.20 1.35 -18.01
C PHE A 311 -1.23 0.39 -17.44
N PHE A 312 -0.83 -0.45 -16.48
CA PHE A 312 -1.69 -1.41 -15.80
C PHE A 312 -2.59 -0.76 -14.75
N LEU A 313 -2.24 0.45 -14.30
CA LEU A 313 -2.93 1.14 -13.21
C LEU A 313 -4.02 2.11 -13.66
N THR A 314 -4.17 2.30 -14.97
CA THR A 314 -5.18 3.16 -15.61
C THR A 314 -6.61 2.87 -15.16
N LYS A 315 -6.94 1.60 -14.85
CA LYS A 315 -8.28 1.19 -14.42
C LYS A 315 -8.60 1.56 -12.96
N TYR A 316 -7.59 1.92 -12.17
CA TYR A 316 -7.73 2.20 -10.73
C TYR A 316 -7.64 3.71 -10.41
N CYS A 317 -7.68 4.58 -11.43
CA CYS A 317 -7.62 6.03 -11.24
C CYS A 317 -8.74 6.59 -10.34
N SER A 318 -9.91 5.95 -10.28
CA SER A 318 -10.98 6.30 -9.35
C SER A 318 -10.59 6.07 -7.88
N CYS A 319 -9.86 4.98 -7.60
CA CYS A 319 -9.31 4.70 -6.27
C CYS A 319 -8.28 5.75 -5.87
N PHE A 320 -7.37 6.14 -6.77
CA PHE A 320 -6.39 7.19 -6.48
C PHE A 320 -7.01 8.57 -6.26
N HIS A 321 -8.08 8.89 -7.00
CA HIS A 321 -8.86 10.10 -6.76
C HIS A 321 -9.51 10.08 -5.37
N GLN A 322 -10.17 8.98 -4.99
CA GLN A 322 -10.78 8.83 -3.67
C GLN A 322 -9.74 8.91 -2.54
N LEU A 323 -8.61 8.23 -2.69
CA LEU A 323 -7.48 8.30 -1.76
C LEU A 323 -7.01 9.74 -1.57
N TYR A 324 -6.84 10.50 -2.66
CA TYR A 324 -6.43 11.89 -2.60
C TYR A 324 -7.43 12.73 -1.79
N LEU A 325 -8.72 12.63 -2.11
CA LEU A 325 -9.76 13.37 -1.40
C LEU A 325 -9.81 13.02 0.08
N GLN A 326 -9.73 11.73 0.42
CA GLN A 326 -9.76 11.24 1.79
C GLN A 326 -8.56 11.76 2.58
N ILE A 327 -7.35 11.73 2.02
CA ILE A 327 -6.15 12.26 2.69
C ILE A 327 -6.31 13.77 2.91
N ILE A 328 -6.56 14.57 1.87
CA ILE A 328 -6.65 16.03 1.98
C ILE A 328 -7.76 16.47 2.95
N SER A 329 -8.87 15.73 3.03
CA SER A 329 -9.97 16.02 3.98
C SER A 329 -9.53 16.03 5.46
N LYS A 330 -8.42 15.35 5.79
CA LYS A 330 -7.87 15.28 7.15
C LYS A 330 -6.95 16.44 7.51
N PHE A 331 -6.66 17.33 6.56
CA PHE A 331 -5.75 18.45 6.76
C PHE A 331 -6.51 19.78 6.70
N PRO A 332 -6.08 20.78 7.51
CA PRO A 332 -6.54 22.14 7.32
C PRO A 332 -6.29 22.58 5.86
N PRO A 333 -7.24 23.30 5.25
CA PRO A 333 -8.35 23.98 5.92
C PRO A 333 -9.70 23.24 5.82
N SER A 334 -9.70 21.93 5.55
CA SER A 334 -10.92 21.14 5.56
C SER A 334 -11.63 21.25 6.90
N LEU A 335 -12.94 21.49 6.90
CA LEU A 335 -13.71 21.71 8.12
C LEU A 335 -13.80 20.47 9.02
N CYS A 336 -13.63 19.28 8.42
CA CYS A 336 -13.57 18.01 9.11
C CYS A 336 -12.18 17.71 9.70
N ALA A 337 -11.16 18.54 9.40
CA ALA A 337 -9.81 18.32 9.88
C ALA A 337 -9.66 18.77 11.35
N PRO A 338 -8.94 18.00 12.17
CA PRO A 338 -8.71 18.39 13.54
C PRO A 338 -7.73 19.57 13.66
N SER A 339 -7.97 20.40 14.68
CA SER A 339 -7.03 21.45 15.06
C SER A 339 -5.84 20.82 15.79
N LEU A 340 -4.71 20.67 15.11
CA LEU A 340 -3.48 20.09 15.67
C LEU A 340 -2.45 21.16 16.06
N PRO A 341 -1.57 20.88 17.04
CA PRO A 341 -0.41 21.72 17.32
C PRO A 341 0.47 21.90 16.08
N LYS A 342 1.06 23.09 15.93
CA LYS A 342 1.82 23.48 14.71
C LYS A 342 2.92 22.47 14.35
N ALA A 343 3.73 22.03 15.30
CA ALA A 343 4.82 21.08 15.04
C ALA A 343 4.31 19.72 14.50
N LEU A 344 3.26 19.16 15.11
CA LEU A 344 2.66 17.90 14.66
C LEU A 344 1.98 18.06 13.29
N SER A 345 1.30 19.18 13.07
CA SER A 345 0.68 19.51 11.79
C SER A 345 1.71 19.63 10.67
N GLU A 346 2.82 20.32 10.91
CA GLU A 346 3.93 20.46 9.94
C GLU A 346 4.58 19.11 9.63
N GLU A 347 4.81 18.27 10.64
CA GLU A 347 5.34 16.91 10.44
C GLU A 347 4.37 16.06 9.59
N LEU A 348 3.07 16.08 9.91
CA LEU A 348 2.03 15.38 9.15
C LEU A 348 1.93 15.87 7.70
N ASN A 349 1.93 17.20 7.49
CA ASN A 349 1.90 17.80 6.16
C ASN A 349 3.10 17.34 5.31
N ALA A 350 4.30 17.29 5.91
CA ALA A 350 5.50 16.87 5.21
C ALA A 350 5.51 15.38 4.84
N VAL A 351 4.89 14.51 5.66
CA VAL A 351 4.85 13.06 5.39
C VAL A 351 3.70 12.63 4.48
N ALA A 352 2.57 13.33 4.53
CA ALA A 352 1.37 12.97 3.77
C ALA A 352 1.20 13.83 2.51
N LEU A 353 1.17 15.16 2.63
CA LEU A 353 0.80 16.04 1.51
C LEU A 353 1.88 16.11 0.43
N VAL A 354 3.16 16.19 0.82
CA VAL A 354 4.27 16.28 -0.16
C VAL A 354 4.31 15.08 -1.11
N PRO A 355 4.21 13.82 -0.64
CA PRO A 355 4.07 12.68 -1.54
C PRO A 355 2.81 12.69 -2.41
N MET A 356 1.69 13.28 -1.94
CA MET A 356 0.47 13.38 -2.76
C MET A 356 0.64 14.32 -3.95
N ASP A 357 1.47 15.36 -3.83
CA ASP A 357 1.86 16.18 -4.99
C ASP A 357 2.65 15.38 -6.01
N ALA A 358 3.58 14.54 -5.55
CA ALA A 358 4.35 13.63 -6.41
C ALA A 358 3.46 12.54 -7.05
N LEU A 359 2.45 12.05 -6.32
CA LEU A 359 1.43 11.14 -6.82
C LEU A 359 0.66 11.79 -7.97
N LEU A 360 0.20 13.03 -7.78
CA LEU A 360 -0.53 13.78 -8.79
C LEU A 360 0.28 13.92 -10.08
N LEU A 361 1.57 14.26 -9.99
CA LEU A 361 2.46 14.33 -11.15
C LEU A 361 2.52 13.03 -11.97
N GLN A 362 2.49 11.87 -11.32
CA GLN A 362 2.47 10.58 -12.04
C GLN A 362 1.11 10.30 -12.72
N LEU A 363 0.03 10.87 -12.19
CA LEU A 363 -1.34 10.66 -12.66
C LEU A 363 -1.77 11.63 -13.77
N LEU A 364 -1.16 12.83 -13.85
CA LEU A 364 -1.51 13.86 -14.85
C LEU A 364 -1.55 13.35 -16.30
N PRO A 365 -0.63 12.47 -16.76
CA PRO A 365 -0.64 11.98 -18.14
C PRO A 365 -1.70 10.90 -18.40
N LEU A 366 -2.39 10.40 -17.38
CA LEU A 366 -3.34 9.30 -17.50
C LEU A 366 -4.73 9.83 -17.83
N ARG A 367 -5.17 9.60 -19.08
CA ARG A 367 -6.53 9.96 -19.53
C ARG A 367 -7.64 9.50 -18.56
N PRO A 368 -7.66 8.24 -18.07
CA PRO A 368 -8.70 7.80 -17.13
C PRO A 368 -8.74 8.60 -15.82
N PHE A 369 -7.60 9.12 -15.36
CA PHE A 369 -7.58 10.00 -14.19
C PHE A 369 -8.22 11.36 -14.50
N THR A 370 -7.90 11.96 -15.64
CA THR A 370 -8.56 13.19 -16.11
C THR A 370 -10.08 13.00 -16.29
N GLU A 371 -10.51 11.85 -16.82
CA GLU A 371 -11.93 11.53 -17.01
C GLU A 371 -12.68 11.46 -15.66
N VAL A 372 -12.08 10.86 -14.64
CA VAL A 372 -12.65 10.82 -13.28
C VAL A 372 -12.75 12.23 -12.69
N LEU A 373 -11.69 13.04 -12.77
CA LEU A 373 -11.65 14.37 -12.15
C LEU A 373 -12.54 15.40 -12.84
N LEU A 374 -12.71 15.30 -14.17
CA LEU A 374 -13.44 16.29 -14.97
C LEU A 374 -14.84 15.80 -15.38
N GLN A 375 -15.38 14.79 -14.70
CA GLN A 375 -16.71 14.25 -14.98
C GLN A 375 -17.80 15.32 -14.77
N HIS A 376 -18.75 15.41 -15.71
CA HIS A 376 -19.82 16.43 -15.71
C HIS A 376 -20.68 16.39 -14.44
N ASP A 377 -21.14 15.20 -14.07
CA ASP A 377 -22.03 14.96 -12.93
C ASP A 377 -21.32 14.29 -11.75
N LEU A 378 -20.06 14.67 -11.50
CA LEU A 378 -19.31 14.15 -10.36
C LEU A 378 -20.08 14.44 -9.05
N ARG A 379 -20.47 13.41 -8.31
CA ARG A 379 -21.14 13.53 -7.02
C ARG A 379 -20.15 13.24 -5.91
N LEU A 380 -19.83 14.24 -5.12
CA LEU A 380 -18.94 14.12 -3.97
C LEU A 380 -19.75 14.26 -2.67
N SER A 381 -19.24 13.66 -1.59
CA SER A 381 -19.74 14.00 -0.26
C SER A 381 -19.31 15.43 0.10
N PRO A 382 -20.06 16.16 0.96
CA PRO A 382 -19.75 17.54 1.29
C PRO A 382 -18.32 17.77 1.80
N GLU A 383 -17.77 16.80 2.54
CA GLU A 383 -16.40 16.83 3.07
C GLU A 383 -15.30 16.74 1.99
N HIS A 384 -15.65 16.31 0.78
CA HIS A 384 -14.74 16.13 -0.34
C HIS A 384 -14.83 17.23 -1.41
N GLU A 385 -15.82 18.14 -1.33
CA GLU A 385 -15.98 19.23 -2.30
C GLU A 385 -14.77 20.20 -2.27
N LEU A 386 -14.35 20.63 -1.07
CA LEU A 386 -13.15 21.46 -0.91
C LEU A 386 -11.86 20.70 -1.32
N PRO A 387 -11.58 19.48 -0.83
CA PRO A 387 -10.46 18.67 -1.30
C PRO A 387 -10.39 18.53 -2.83
N HIS A 388 -11.53 18.36 -3.49
CA HIS A 388 -11.58 18.27 -4.95
C HIS A 388 -11.28 19.61 -5.64
N CYS A 389 -11.79 20.72 -5.11
CA CYS A 389 -11.46 22.06 -5.61
C CYS A 389 -9.95 22.33 -5.50
N LEU A 390 -9.35 22.01 -4.35
CA LEU A 390 -7.91 22.16 -4.12
C LEU A 390 -7.08 21.22 -5.00
N LEU A 391 -7.56 20.01 -5.28
CA LEU A 391 -6.95 19.10 -6.25
C LEU A 391 -6.89 19.72 -7.64
N LEU A 392 -7.99 20.30 -8.14
CA LEU A 392 -8.02 20.98 -9.44
C LEU A 392 -7.11 22.22 -9.48
N VAL A 393 -7.00 22.97 -8.38
CA VAL A 393 -6.03 24.08 -8.25
C VAL A 393 -4.59 23.56 -8.32
N ASN A 394 -4.29 22.46 -7.65
CA ASN A 394 -2.96 21.84 -7.68
C ASN A 394 -2.60 21.34 -9.08
N VAL A 395 -3.56 20.71 -9.78
CA VAL A 395 -3.43 20.35 -11.20
C VAL A 395 -3.04 21.57 -12.04
N LEU A 396 -3.75 22.71 -11.90
CA LEU A 396 -3.40 23.93 -12.63
C LEU A 396 -1.95 24.38 -12.39
N GLY A 397 -1.49 24.32 -11.14
CA GLY A 397 -0.12 24.68 -10.78
C GLY A 397 0.94 23.76 -11.40
N GLN A 398 0.63 22.48 -11.56
CA GLN A 398 1.56 21.49 -12.09
C GLN A 398 1.56 21.41 -13.64
N LEU A 399 0.43 21.73 -14.29
CA LEU A 399 0.28 21.64 -15.74
C LEU A 399 1.27 22.49 -16.53
N ALA A 400 1.67 23.66 -16.02
CA ALA A 400 2.61 24.55 -16.73
C ALA A 400 3.97 23.90 -17.05
N SER A 401 4.32 22.81 -16.37
CA SER A 401 5.56 22.05 -16.59
C SER A 401 5.38 20.75 -17.40
N GLN A 402 4.15 20.47 -17.85
CA GLN A 402 3.79 19.23 -18.55
C GLN A 402 3.93 19.38 -20.08
N PRO A 403 4.11 18.27 -20.81
CA PRO A 403 4.19 18.30 -22.27
C PRO A 403 2.81 18.57 -22.90
N GLU A 404 2.82 18.99 -24.18
CA GLU A 404 1.63 19.45 -24.91
C GLU A 404 0.49 18.42 -24.94
N GLU A 405 0.81 17.13 -25.02
CA GLU A 405 -0.20 16.06 -25.03
C GLU A 405 -1.00 16.01 -23.72
N VAL A 406 -0.33 16.31 -22.61
CA VAL A 406 -0.97 16.41 -21.29
C VAL A 406 -1.80 17.69 -21.23
N LEU A 407 -1.28 18.84 -21.69
CA LEU A 407 -2.06 20.08 -21.74
C LEU A 407 -3.36 19.90 -22.55
N GLN A 408 -3.27 19.26 -23.72
CA GLN A 408 -4.40 18.96 -24.57
C GLN A 408 -5.44 18.10 -23.86
N LEU A 409 -4.98 17.06 -23.15
CA LEU A 409 -5.84 16.18 -22.36
C LEU A 409 -6.65 16.97 -21.32
N TRP A 410 -6.07 17.98 -20.65
CA TRP A 410 -6.75 18.71 -19.58
C TRP A 410 -7.60 19.90 -20.06
N TYR A 411 -7.14 20.66 -21.05
CA TYR A 411 -7.81 21.92 -21.44
C TYR A 411 -8.94 21.78 -22.47
N THR A 412 -8.96 20.70 -23.25
CA THR A 412 -9.88 20.64 -24.42
C THR A 412 -11.31 20.21 -24.08
N GLY A 413 -11.50 19.45 -23.00
CA GLY A 413 -12.76 18.72 -22.74
C GLY A 413 -13.02 17.61 -23.78
N SER A 414 -14.17 16.95 -23.71
CA SER A 414 -14.57 15.97 -24.75
C SER A 414 -14.61 16.63 -26.13
N GLN A 415 -13.95 15.99 -27.10
CA GLN A 415 -13.93 16.45 -28.49
C GLN A 415 -14.89 15.65 -29.38
N PHE A 416 -15.12 14.39 -29.04
CA PHE A 416 -15.94 13.46 -29.81
C PHE A 416 -17.04 12.85 -28.93
N SER A 417 -18.15 12.47 -29.54
CA SER A 417 -19.29 11.86 -28.85
C SER A 417 -18.98 10.47 -28.27
N GLU A 418 -17.99 9.79 -28.82
CA GLU A 418 -17.54 8.46 -28.43
C GLU A 418 -16.61 8.49 -27.20
N GLU A 419 -16.10 9.67 -26.82
CA GLU A 419 -15.25 9.82 -25.63
C GLU A 419 -16.08 9.84 -24.35
N THR A 420 -15.48 9.39 -23.24
CA THR A 420 -16.01 9.61 -21.91
C THR A 420 -16.27 11.12 -21.69
N PRO A 421 -17.50 11.55 -21.34
CA PRO A 421 -17.83 12.97 -21.19
C PRO A 421 -17.03 13.66 -20.09
N ARG A 422 -16.17 14.61 -20.48
CA ARG A 422 -15.29 15.38 -19.59
C ARG A 422 -15.35 16.88 -19.88
N LEU A 423 -15.41 17.67 -18.82
CA LEU A 423 -15.37 19.13 -18.88
C LEU A 423 -13.95 19.61 -19.21
N PRO A 424 -13.79 20.77 -19.85
CA PRO A 424 -12.53 21.52 -19.81
C PRO A 424 -12.14 21.85 -18.36
N LEU A 425 -10.85 21.81 -18.04
CA LEU A 425 -10.35 22.05 -16.67
C LEU A 425 -10.88 23.35 -16.03
N PHE A 426 -10.87 24.47 -16.75
CA PHE A 426 -11.39 25.74 -16.23
C PHE A 426 -12.86 25.67 -15.83
N LYS A 427 -13.70 25.01 -16.67
CA LYS A 427 -15.13 24.83 -16.37
C LYS A 427 -15.35 23.91 -15.17
N ALA A 428 -14.56 22.84 -15.06
CA ALA A 428 -14.59 21.96 -13.89
C ALA A 428 -14.21 22.70 -12.60
N LEU A 429 -13.17 23.56 -12.66
CA LEU A 429 -12.74 24.35 -11.52
C LEU A 429 -13.79 25.38 -11.08
N PHE A 430 -14.41 26.12 -12.00
CA PHE A 430 -15.53 27.02 -11.65
C PHE A 430 -16.70 26.25 -11.04
N THR A 431 -17.01 25.07 -11.59
CA THR A 431 -18.07 24.20 -11.06
C THR A 431 -17.74 23.70 -9.65
N SER A 432 -16.50 23.28 -9.41
CA SER A 432 -16.04 22.82 -8.09
C SER A 432 -15.99 23.96 -7.07
N PHE A 433 -15.48 25.14 -7.44
CA PHE A 433 -15.53 26.34 -6.60
C PHE A 433 -16.95 26.68 -6.16
N ARG A 434 -17.92 26.58 -7.09
CA ARG A 434 -19.34 26.78 -6.77
C ARG A 434 -19.85 25.78 -5.73
N ARG A 435 -19.40 24.52 -5.79
CA ARG A 435 -19.81 23.46 -4.85
C ARG A 435 -19.20 23.58 -3.45
N CYS A 436 -18.08 24.29 -3.30
CA CYS A 436 -17.51 24.67 -1.99
C CYS A 436 -18.36 25.72 -1.25
N TYR A 437 -19.66 25.48 -1.10
CA TYR A 437 -20.61 26.44 -0.54
C TYR A 437 -20.27 26.80 0.91
N THR A 438 -19.91 25.80 1.72
CA THR A 438 -19.63 25.98 3.14
C THR A 438 -18.38 26.83 3.34
N GLU A 439 -17.30 26.52 2.64
CA GLU A 439 -15.99 27.18 2.74
C GLU A 439 -15.99 28.59 2.14
N ARG A 440 -16.90 28.87 1.19
CA ARG A 440 -17.13 30.22 0.69
C ARG A 440 -17.92 31.09 1.68
N LYS A 441 -18.80 30.48 2.48
CA LYS A 441 -19.61 31.20 3.48
C LYS A 441 -18.92 31.37 4.83
N ALA A 442 -18.23 30.32 5.27
CA ALA A 442 -17.36 30.31 6.44
C ALA A 442 -15.92 30.34 5.90
N PRO A 443 -15.32 31.51 5.69
CA PRO A 443 -14.10 31.65 4.92
C PRO A 443 -12.98 30.85 5.57
N VAL A 444 -12.61 29.77 4.90
CA VAL A 444 -11.40 29.03 5.19
C VAL A 444 -10.18 29.84 4.78
N LEU A 445 -9.09 29.67 5.52
CA LEU A 445 -7.82 30.34 5.25
C LEU A 445 -6.84 29.36 4.62
N LEU A 446 -6.34 29.74 3.46
CA LEU A 446 -5.37 29.00 2.66
C LEU A 446 -4.04 29.77 2.60
N PRO A 447 -2.92 29.08 2.42
CA PRO A 447 -1.65 29.74 2.16
C PRO A 447 -1.74 30.56 0.86
N GLY A 448 -1.44 31.84 0.96
CA GLY A 448 -1.24 32.71 -0.20
C GLY A 448 0.12 32.49 -0.86
N VAL A 449 0.35 33.14 -2.01
CA VAL A 449 1.63 33.09 -2.71
C VAL A 449 2.66 33.96 -1.96
N MET A 450 3.86 33.41 -1.73
CA MET A 450 4.96 34.17 -1.14
C MET A 450 5.50 35.19 -2.15
N MET A 451 5.43 36.47 -1.80
CA MET A 451 6.07 37.55 -2.55
C MET A 451 7.48 37.77 -2.01
N ARG A 452 8.45 38.08 -2.88
CA ARG A 452 9.86 38.26 -2.47
C ARG A 452 9.98 39.26 -1.32
N GLY A 453 10.49 38.80 -0.17
CA GLY A 453 10.72 39.62 1.02
C GLY A 453 9.50 39.80 1.94
N GLN A 454 8.36 39.19 1.65
CA GLN A 454 7.16 39.23 2.49
C GLN A 454 6.85 37.84 3.08
N ALA A 455 6.33 37.83 4.31
CA ALA A 455 5.83 36.61 4.93
C ALA A 455 4.62 36.07 4.16
N GLN A 456 4.45 34.74 4.13
CA GLN A 456 3.28 34.12 3.51
C GLN A 456 2.01 34.53 4.25
N VAL A 457 1.09 35.18 3.54
CA VAL A 457 -0.18 35.63 4.10
C VAL A 457 -1.24 34.54 3.92
N GLN A 458 -2.17 34.44 4.88
CA GLN A 458 -3.33 33.57 4.79
C GLN A 458 -4.47 34.29 4.04
N VAL A 459 -5.08 33.61 3.08
CA VAL A 459 -6.03 34.19 2.12
C VAL A 459 -7.30 33.37 2.03
N SER A 460 -8.40 33.98 1.59
CA SER A 460 -9.67 33.26 1.39
C SER A 460 -9.59 32.26 0.23
N LEU A 461 -10.51 31.29 0.20
CA LEU A 461 -10.66 30.37 -0.94
C LEU A 461 -10.80 31.11 -2.28
N HIS A 462 -11.59 32.18 -2.32
CA HIS A 462 -11.74 33.00 -3.53
C HIS A 462 -10.39 33.56 -4.00
N HIS A 463 -9.63 34.19 -3.10
CA HIS A 463 -8.34 34.78 -3.47
C HIS A 463 -7.33 33.71 -3.88
N HIS A 464 -7.27 32.59 -3.17
CA HIS A 464 -6.40 31.47 -3.50
C HIS A 464 -6.69 30.95 -4.92
N VAL A 465 -7.94 30.59 -5.22
CA VAL A 465 -8.35 30.07 -6.54
C VAL A 465 -8.11 31.13 -7.64
N CYS A 466 -8.44 32.39 -7.38
CA CYS A 466 -8.25 33.48 -8.34
C CYS A 466 -6.78 33.66 -8.73
N VAL A 467 -5.86 33.67 -7.76
CA VAL A 467 -4.43 33.83 -8.03
C VAL A 467 -3.89 32.65 -8.85
N HIS A 468 -4.28 31.42 -8.52
CA HIS A 468 -3.84 30.23 -9.25
C HIS A 468 -4.42 30.17 -10.67
N LEU A 469 -5.68 30.59 -10.86
CA LEU A 469 -6.27 30.76 -12.19
C LEU A 469 -5.50 31.80 -13.01
N CYS A 470 -5.28 32.99 -12.47
CA CYS A 470 -4.53 34.05 -13.15
C CYS A 470 -3.10 33.61 -13.50
N ALA A 471 -2.42 32.91 -12.60
CA ALA A 471 -1.11 32.35 -12.88
C ALA A 471 -1.17 31.33 -14.03
N SER A 472 -2.15 30.43 -14.04
CA SER A 472 -2.34 29.49 -15.16
C SER A 472 -2.64 30.20 -16.47
N VAL A 473 -3.50 31.24 -16.47
CA VAL A 473 -3.78 32.05 -17.67
C VAL A 473 -2.51 32.70 -18.22
N SER A 474 -1.64 33.21 -17.35
CA SER A 474 -0.39 33.84 -17.78
C SER A 474 0.60 32.87 -18.44
N ALA A 475 0.49 31.57 -18.15
CA ALA A 475 1.30 30.50 -18.72
C ALA A 475 0.56 29.70 -19.81
N LEU A 476 -0.66 30.07 -20.16
CA LEU A 476 -1.53 29.28 -21.05
C LEU A 476 -1.08 29.40 -22.52
N PRO A 477 -0.83 28.28 -23.23
CA PRO A 477 -0.57 28.33 -24.66
C PRO A 477 -1.74 28.95 -25.46
N PRO A 478 -1.48 29.75 -26.51
CA PRO A 478 -2.52 30.44 -27.27
C PRO A 478 -3.63 29.54 -27.83
N VAL A 479 -3.30 28.28 -28.15
CA VAL A 479 -4.26 27.30 -28.69
C VAL A 479 -5.43 27.00 -27.75
N TYR A 480 -5.25 27.17 -26.43
CA TYR A 480 -6.28 26.91 -25.42
C TYR A 480 -7.07 28.17 -25.03
N PHE A 481 -6.72 29.33 -25.56
CA PHE A 481 -7.29 30.59 -25.14
C PHE A 481 -8.78 30.71 -25.46
N ALA A 482 -9.20 30.27 -26.64
CA ALA A 482 -10.62 30.22 -27.00
C ALA A 482 -11.43 29.35 -26.02
N LYS A 483 -10.84 28.26 -25.49
CA LYS A 483 -11.51 27.42 -24.48
C LYS A 483 -11.63 28.15 -23.14
N LEU A 484 -10.62 28.91 -22.74
CA LEU A 484 -10.68 29.76 -21.56
C LEU A 484 -11.80 30.80 -21.69
N GLU A 485 -11.89 31.52 -22.81
CA GLU A 485 -12.92 32.55 -23.04
C GLU A 485 -14.34 31.97 -22.90
N HIS A 486 -14.62 30.84 -23.55
CA HIS A 486 -15.92 30.17 -23.41
C HIS A 486 -16.21 29.80 -21.95
N CYS A 487 -15.23 29.29 -21.21
CA CYS A 487 -15.40 28.95 -19.80
C CYS A 487 -15.66 30.18 -18.93
N LEU A 488 -15.00 31.31 -19.21
CA LEU A 488 -15.20 32.57 -18.49
C LEU A 488 -16.59 33.15 -18.75
N VAL A 489 -17.03 33.19 -20.01
CA VAL A 489 -18.37 33.65 -20.39
C VAL A 489 -19.45 32.81 -19.71
N ASP A 490 -19.36 31.48 -19.82
CA ASP A 490 -20.27 30.55 -19.15
C ASP A 490 -20.33 30.81 -17.63
N ALA A 491 -19.16 31.05 -17.02
CA ALA A 491 -19.05 31.26 -15.58
C ALA A 491 -19.52 32.66 -15.13
N VAL A 492 -19.40 33.70 -15.97
CA VAL A 492 -19.93 35.04 -15.67
C VAL A 492 -21.45 35.07 -15.78
N LEU A 493 -22.03 34.37 -16.76
CA LEU A 493 -23.48 34.37 -17.01
C LEU A 493 -24.27 33.44 -16.08
N GLN A 494 -23.62 32.72 -15.18
CA GLN A 494 -24.30 31.82 -14.24
C GLN A 494 -24.97 32.57 -13.06
N ALA A 495 -25.91 31.90 -12.38
CA ALA A 495 -26.65 32.50 -11.27
C ALA A 495 -25.86 32.66 -9.94
N ASP A 496 -24.78 31.90 -9.74
CA ASP A 496 -23.96 31.99 -8.52
C ASP A 496 -23.03 33.21 -8.57
N THR A 497 -23.36 34.24 -7.79
CA THR A 497 -22.68 35.54 -7.80
C THR A 497 -21.19 35.47 -7.44
N GLN A 498 -20.81 34.58 -6.54
CA GLN A 498 -19.41 34.42 -6.11
C GLN A 498 -18.55 33.77 -7.19
N THR A 499 -19.10 32.81 -7.94
CA THR A 499 -18.40 32.18 -9.07
C THR A 499 -18.36 33.13 -10.27
N ALA A 500 -19.43 33.90 -10.51
CA ALA A 500 -19.43 34.96 -11.51
C ALA A 500 -18.40 36.05 -11.20
N LEU A 501 -18.25 36.43 -9.93
CA LEU A 501 -17.22 37.37 -9.48
C LEU A 501 -15.82 36.81 -9.71
N LEU A 502 -15.56 35.56 -9.31
CA LEU A 502 -14.28 34.89 -9.57
C LEU A 502 -13.93 34.87 -11.06
N ALA A 503 -14.89 34.52 -11.92
CA ALA A 503 -14.71 34.53 -13.37
C ALA A 503 -14.45 35.94 -13.91
N THR A 504 -15.15 36.96 -13.38
CA THR A 504 -14.95 38.36 -13.75
C THR A 504 -13.54 38.85 -13.37
N ASP A 505 -13.06 38.51 -12.17
CA ASP A 505 -11.71 38.88 -11.72
C ASP A 505 -10.63 38.26 -12.60
N VAL A 506 -10.77 36.98 -12.96
CA VAL A 506 -9.85 36.29 -13.87
C VAL A 506 -9.93 36.89 -15.28
N TRP A 507 -11.12 37.23 -15.77
CA TRP A 507 -11.28 37.89 -17.06
C TRP A 507 -10.65 39.30 -17.06
N CYS A 508 -10.81 40.06 -15.98
CA CYS A 508 -10.16 41.37 -15.82
C CYS A 508 -8.64 41.25 -15.80
N PHE A 509 -8.09 40.25 -15.10
CA PHE A 509 -6.67 39.94 -15.17
C PHE A 509 -6.24 39.60 -16.60
N THR A 510 -7.00 38.75 -17.29
CA THR A 510 -6.72 38.32 -18.66
C THR A 510 -6.69 39.52 -19.62
N ALA A 511 -7.65 40.45 -19.50
CA ALA A 511 -7.67 41.68 -20.30
C ALA A 511 -6.47 42.60 -19.99
N ARG A 512 -6.05 42.70 -18.73
CA ARG A 512 -4.88 43.52 -18.35
C ARG A 512 -3.55 42.90 -18.77
N TYR A 513 -3.46 41.57 -18.74
CA TYR A 513 -2.28 40.82 -19.14
C TYR A 513 -2.16 40.68 -20.66
N GLY A 514 -3.31 40.68 -21.34
CA GLY A 514 -3.45 40.51 -22.78
C GLY A 514 -3.07 41.71 -23.65
N THR A 515 -3.18 41.53 -24.96
CA THR A 515 -2.93 42.59 -25.94
C THR A 515 -4.15 43.51 -26.11
N ALA A 516 -3.96 44.70 -26.68
CA ALA A 516 -5.07 45.61 -27.00
C ALA A 516 -6.08 44.98 -27.98
N GLU A 517 -5.61 44.11 -28.88
CA GLU A 517 -6.46 43.35 -29.80
C GLU A 517 -7.36 42.36 -29.07
N LEU A 518 -6.82 41.66 -28.08
CA LEU A 518 -7.59 40.77 -27.22
C LEU A 518 -8.65 41.53 -26.41
N CYS A 519 -8.31 42.71 -25.89
CA CYS A 519 -9.29 43.58 -25.24
C CYS A 519 -10.42 44.01 -26.19
N LEU A 520 -10.09 44.37 -27.44
CA LEU A 520 -11.10 44.70 -28.45
C LEU A 520 -11.99 43.48 -28.74
N HIS A 521 -11.41 42.29 -28.86
CA HIS A 521 -12.17 41.06 -29.07
C HIS A 521 -13.16 40.80 -27.93
N HIS A 522 -12.72 40.89 -26.67
CA HIS A 522 -13.61 40.73 -25.51
C HIS A 522 -14.74 41.76 -25.48
N VAL A 523 -14.47 43.03 -25.83
CA VAL A 523 -15.52 44.07 -25.92
C VAL A 523 -16.55 43.72 -26.99
N LEU A 524 -16.12 43.25 -28.15
CA LEU A 524 -17.01 42.81 -29.22
C LEU A 524 -17.84 41.58 -28.81
N LEU A 525 -17.23 40.62 -28.11
CA LEU A 525 -17.92 39.45 -27.60
C LEU A 525 -19.00 39.83 -26.58
N ILE A 526 -18.68 40.70 -25.62
CA ILE A 526 -19.65 41.21 -24.64
C ILE A 526 -20.77 42.00 -25.31
N ALA A 527 -20.47 42.79 -26.34
CA ALA A 527 -21.50 43.54 -27.07
C ALA A 527 -22.45 42.67 -27.90
N GLN A 528 -22.08 41.41 -28.17
CA GLN A 528 -22.91 40.42 -28.88
C GLN A 528 -23.79 39.58 -27.94
N LEU A 529 -23.44 39.52 -26.64
CA LEU A 529 -24.24 38.91 -25.58
C LEU A 529 -25.38 39.85 -25.16
#